data_AF-A0A8B6XXS2-F1
#
_entry.id   AF-A0A8B6XXS2-F1
#
_cell.length_a   1.000
_cell.length_b   1.000
_cell.length_c   1.000
_cell.angle_alpha   90.00
_cell.angle_beta   90.00
_cell.angle_gamma   90.00
#
_symmetry.space_group_name_H-M   'P 1'
#
loop_
_entity.id
_entity.type
_entity.pdbx_description
1 polymer ?
#
loop_
_entity_poly.entity_id
_entity_poly.type
_entity_poly.pdbx_seq_one_letter_code
_entity_poly.pdbx_strand_id
1 'polypeptide(L)'
;MGISPGWFVEYVIVSNEVTGHMYRFQCGRWLSKNEDDGSTERLLIASMQNHFSERKPTQKHNSSFGRTSPTNASSVRNCSPNQKLTASDIQEKMADAVNNIVKYFYKDSEENMTFLMCGEGGFCEAMKLVFLHGYKSTRLFAKKLFVWDYIKKVFDDYVYADDSNISANALQLRSSFCTIIQTIDTAQLAIGKEQKFELFICLGLRDRHLQSWLRLLNQSSVTLQMYEPWSFFLDTNRFSFLVGVLDSLTEFEIVLDQSVTRGV
;
A
#
# COMPACT_ATOMS: atom_id res chain seq x y z
N MET A 1 -39.57 35.81 -0.40
CA MET A 1 -39.18 34.39 -0.51
C MET A 1 -39.02 34.07 -1.99
N GLY A 2 -37.83 33.65 -2.43
CA GLY A 2 -37.53 33.44 -3.85
C GLY A 2 -38.31 32.28 -4.47
N ILE A 3 -38.58 32.37 -5.78
CA ILE A 3 -39.59 31.56 -6.51
C ILE A 3 -39.14 30.13 -6.82
N SER A 4 -37.88 29.74 -6.59
CA SER A 4 -37.42 28.34 -6.66
C SER A 4 -36.01 28.17 -6.07
N PRO A 5 -35.84 27.70 -4.82
CA PRO A 5 -34.52 27.45 -4.25
C PRO A 5 -33.96 26.08 -4.68
N GLY A 6 -33.83 25.86 -5.99
CA GLY A 6 -33.18 24.65 -6.53
C GLY A 6 -31.68 24.83 -6.62
N TRP A 7 -30.90 23.89 -6.10
CA TRP A 7 -29.43 23.90 -6.22
C TRP A 7 -28.98 22.77 -7.12
N PHE A 8 -28.38 23.10 -8.26
CA PHE A 8 -27.64 22.10 -9.02
C PHE A 8 -26.28 21.87 -8.36
N VAL A 9 -26.02 20.63 -7.96
CA VAL A 9 -24.75 20.24 -7.33
C VAL A 9 -24.04 19.29 -8.28
N GLU A 10 -22.92 19.75 -8.86
CA GLU A 10 -22.08 18.90 -9.69
C GLU A 10 -21.32 17.89 -8.82
N TYR A 11 -20.69 18.36 -7.75
CA TYR A 11 -20.00 17.54 -6.75
C TYR A 11 -19.84 18.30 -5.43
N VAL A 12 -19.51 17.56 -4.36
CA VAL A 12 -19.13 18.12 -3.06
C VAL A 12 -17.71 17.66 -2.72
N ILE A 13 -16.89 18.55 -2.17
CA ILE A 13 -15.58 18.21 -1.63
C ILE A 13 -15.64 18.33 -0.10
N VAL A 14 -15.18 17.30 0.60
CA VAL A 14 -15.06 17.26 2.06
C VAL A 14 -13.60 17.06 2.42
N SER A 15 -13.00 18.03 3.09
CA SER A 15 -11.64 17.94 3.63
C SER A 15 -11.67 17.53 5.10
N ASN A 16 -10.87 16.53 5.45
CA ASN A 16 -10.56 16.22 6.85
C ASN A 16 -9.29 16.97 7.24
N GLU A 17 -9.43 18.03 8.05
CA GLU A 17 -8.29 18.87 8.47
C GLU A 17 -7.32 18.13 9.41
N VAL A 18 -7.75 17.05 10.05
CA VAL A 18 -6.90 16.24 10.95
C VAL A 18 -6.03 15.27 10.15
N THR A 19 -6.58 14.66 9.09
CA THR A 19 -5.84 13.68 8.28
C THR A 19 -5.30 14.26 6.96
N GLY A 20 -5.68 15.49 6.60
CA GLY A 20 -5.37 16.12 5.31
C GLY A 20 -6.09 15.52 4.11
N HIS A 21 -6.98 14.54 4.28
CA HIS A 21 -7.64 13.85 3.16
C HIS A 21 -8.78 14.68 2.59
N MET A 22 -8.86 14.77 1.26
CA MET A 22 -10.01 15.34 0.56
C MET A 22 -10.83 14.24 -0.12
N TYR A 23 -12.14 14.27 0.07
CA TYR A 23 -13.08 13.35 -0.55
C TYR A 23 -14.01 14.10 -1.48
N ARG A 24 -14.10 13.66 -2.73
CA ARG A 24 -15.05 14.17 -3.71
C ARG A 24 -16.24 13.24 -3.83
N PHE A 25 -17.44 13.80 -3.69
CA PHE A 25 -18.72 13.13 -3.86
C PHE A 25 -19.35 13.64 -5.16
N GLN A 26 -19.31 12.83 -6.22
CA GLN A 26 -19.95 13.19 -7.49
C GLN A 26 -21.48 13.16 -7.31
N CYS A 27 -22.16 14.26 -7.63
CA CYS A 27 -23.62 14.38 -7.50
C CYS A 27 -24.29 14.47 -8.88
N GLY A 28 -23.92 15.49 -9.68
CA GLY A 28 -24.39 15.71 -11.04
C GLY A 28 -25.90 15.93 -11.18
N ARG A 29 -26.58 16.42 -10.14
CA ARG A 29 -28.06 16.47 -10.08
C ARG A 29 -28.58 17.70 -9.33
N TRP A 30 -29.86 18.00 -9.53
CA TRP A 30 -30.57 19.04 -8.79
C TRP A 30 -31.00 18.53 -7.42
N LEU A 31 -30.86 19.39 -6.40
CA LEU A 31 -31.47 19.23 -5.08
C LEU A 31 -32.63 20.23 -4.99
N SER A 32 -33.78 19.84 -5.55
CA SER A 32 -34.94 20.71 -5.70
C SER A 32 -36.21 19.88 -5.65
N LYS A 33 -37.27 20.41 -5.03
CA LYS A 33 -38.60 19.78 -5.06
C LYS A 33 -39.30 19.90 -6.42
N ASN A 34 -38.85 20.84 -7.24
CA ASN A 34 -39.52 21.24 -8.49
C ASN A 34 -38.67 20.95 -9.74
N GLU A 35 -37.46 20.40 -9.59
CA GLU A 35 -36.55 20.11 -10.71
C GLU A 35 -35.98 18.69 -10.61
N ASP A 36 -35.58 18.13 -11.76
CA ASP A 36 -35.09 16.76 -11.92
C ASP A 36 -36.09 15.70 -11.37
N ASP A 37 -35.70 14.96 -10.33
CA ASP A 37 -36.52 13.92 -9.69
C ASP A 37 -37.31 14.43 -8.46
N GLY A 38 -37.26 15.73 -8.17
CA GLY A 38 -37.95 16.32 -7.02
C GLY A 38 -37.28 16.02 -5.66
N SER A 39 -36.11 15.37 -5.64
CA SER A 39 -35.40 15.04 -4.41
C SER A 39 -34.48 16.16 -3.93
N THR A 40 -34.45 16.40 -2.63
CA THR A 40 -33.49 17.31 -1.96
C THR A 40 -32.38 16.59 -1.19
N GLU A 41 -32.35 15.25 -1.25
CA GLU A 41 -31.43 14.41 -0.49
C GLU A 41 -30.80 13.34 -1.40
N ARG A 42 -29.49 13.09 -1.25
CA ARG A 42 -28.77 12.09 -2.06
C ARG A 42 -27.70 11.38 -1.25
N LEU A 43 -27.64 10.05 -1.41
CA LEU A 43 -26.55 9.22 -0.91
C LEU A 43 -25.48 9.13 -2.00
N LEU A 44 -24.29 9.65 -1.72
CA LEU A 44 -23.19 9.72 -2.67
C LEU A 44 -22.00 8.88 -2.16
N ILE A 45 -21.28 8.26 -3.10
CA ILE A 45 -20.09 7.47 -2.78
C ILE A 45 -18.86 8.39 -2.84
N ALA A 46 -18.06 8.38 -1.78
CA ALA A 46 -16.83 9.16 -1.71
C ALA A 46 -15.77 8.58 -2.66
N SER A 47 -15.11 9.46 -3.41
CA SER A 47 -13.86 9.18 -4.11
C SER A 47 -12.75 9.99 -3.46
N MET A 48 -11.65 9.34 -3.08
CA MET A 48 -10.50 10.03 -2.50
C MET A 48 -9.80 10.85 -3.58
N GLN A 49 -9.58 12.14 -3.31
CA GLN A 49 -8.89 13.04 -4.23
C GLN A 49 -7.43 13.12 -3.81
N ASN A 50 -6.56 12.47 -4.59
CA ASN A 50 -5.11 12.65 -4.45
C ASN A 50 -4.79 14.11 -4.78
N HIS A 51 -4.03 14.79 -3.92
CA HIS A 51 -3.62 16.17 -4.13
C HIS A 51 -2.73 16.29 -5.39
N PHE A 52 -3.35 16.47 -6.55
CA PHE A 52 -2.71 17.14 -7.67
C PHE A 52 -2.82 18.64 -7.39
N SER A 53 -1.69 19.29 -7.22
CA SER A 53 -1.59 20.74 -7.11
C SER A 53 -2.33 21.38 -8.30
N GLU A 54 -3.49 21.99 -8.07
CA GLU A 54 -4.15 22.80 -9.09
C GLU A 54 -3.27 24.01 -9.38
N ARG A 55 -2.54 23.94 -10.50
CA ARG A 55 -2.02 25.14 -11.17
C ARG A 55 -3.22 26.01 -11.51
N LYS A 56 -3.22 27.25 -11.01
CA LYS A 56 -4.20 28.29 -11.36
C LYS A 56 -4.38 28.36 -12.89
N PRO A 57 -5.62 28.35 -13.41
CA PRO A 57 -5.85 28.54 -14.84
C PRO A 57 -5.59 30.00 -15.22
N THR A 58 -4.46 30.27 -15.86
CA THR A 58 -4.24 31.56 -16.53
C THR A 58 -5.06 31.60 -17.82
N GLN A 59 -5.99 32.56 -17.89
CA GLN A 59 -6.64 33.01 -19.11
C GLN A 59 -5.61 33.27 -20.22
N LYS A 60 -5.79 32.69 -21.40
CA LYS A 60 -5.18 33.20 -22.65
C LYS A 60 -6.19 33.19 -23.79
N HIS A 61 -6.44 34.41 -24.25
CA HIS A 61 -7.14 34.78 -25.47
C HIS A 61 -6.52 34.15 -26.73
N ASN A 62 -7.40 33.84 -27.69
CA ASN A 62 -7.28 33.86 -29.15
C ASN A 62 -5.89 33.67 -29.80
N SER A 63 -5.76 32.67 -30.67
CA SER A 63 -5.89 32.82 -32.13
C SER A 63 -5.20 31.68 -32.90
N SER A 64 -5.82 31.34 -34.03
CA SER A 64 -5.44 30.41 -35.08
C SER A 64 -4.05 30.65 -35.69
N PHE A 65 -3.34 29.60 -36.13
CA PHE A 65 -2.92 29.35 -37.54
C PHE A 65 -1.92 28.17 -37.66
N GLY A 66 -2.28 27.18 -38.50
CA GLY A 66 -1.43 26.57 -39.54
C GLY A 66 -0.26 25.61 -39.23
N ARG A 67 -0.47 24.32 -39.59
CA ARG A 67 0.38 23.34 -40.35
C ARG A 67 1.89 23.25 -40.01
N THR A 68 2.51 22.09 -39.73
CA THR A 68 2.69 20.86 -40.55
C THR A 68 3.26 19.68 -39.73
N SER A 69 2.96 18.45 -40.18
CA SER A 69 3.25 17.08 -39.68
C SER A 69 4.74 16.64 -39.60
N PRO A 70 5.09 15.35 -39.33
CA PRO A 70 4.90 14.52 -38.11
C PRO A 70 6.20 13.77 -37.67
N THR A 71 6.07 12.86 -36.67
CA THR A 71 7.01 11.74 -36.27
C THR A 71 7.98 12.13 -35.13
N ASN A 72 8.01 11.54 -33.92
CA ASN A 72 7.55 10.26 -33.40
C ASN A 72 6.98 10.42 -31.98
N ALA A 73 5.92 9.67 -31.71
CA ALA A 73 5.16 9.66 -30.47
C ALA A 73 5.99 9.16 -29.27
N SER A 74 6.22 10.02 -28.28
CA SER A 74 6.30 9.60 -26.89
C SER A 74 4.93 9.08 -26.51
N SER A 75 4.80 7.75 -26.40
CA SER A 75 3.60 7.07 -25.93
C SER A 75 3.28 7.54 -24.51
N VAL A 76 2.48 8.59 -24.43
CA VAL A 76 1.71 8.95 -23.24
C VAL A 76 0.82 7.74 -22.98
N ARG A 77 1.25 6.88 -22.06
CA ARG A 77 0.42 5.80 -21.55
C ARG A 77 -0.73 6.46 -20.81
N ASN A 78 -1.86 6.59 -21.50
CA ASN A 78 -3.17 6.70 -20.85
C ASN A 78 -3.34 5.43 -20.00
N CYS A 79 -3.01 5.52 -18.71
CA CYS A 79 -3.18 4.40 -17.79
C CYS A 79 -4.66 4.16 -17.54
N SER A 80 -5.14 3.01 -18.02
CA SER A 80 -6.47 2.49 -17.71
C SER A 80 -6.48 1.95 -16.26
N PRO A 81 -7.56 2.10 -15.48
CA PRO A 81 -7.53 1.85 -14.03
C PRO A 81 -7.48 0.38 -13.58
N ASN A 82 -7.15 -0.58 -14.46
CA ASN A 82 -7.29 -2.01 -14.18
C ASN A 82 -6.14 -2.89 -14.70
N GLN A 83 -4.97 -2.32 -15.00
CA GLN A 83 -3.81 -3.13 -15.39
C GLN A 83 -3.24 -3.84 -14.16
N LYS A 84 -3.37 -5.18 -14.14
CA LYS A 84 -2.72 -6.03 -13.14
C LYS A 84 -1.21 -5.81 -13.24
N LEU A 85 -0.61 -5.23 -12.20
CA LEU A 85 0.83 -4.94 -12.14
C LEU A 85 1.65 -6.20 -12.43
N THR A 86 2.67 -6.06 -13.28
CA THR A 86 3.61 -7.14 -13.59
C THR A 86 4.65 -7.30 -12.48
N ALA A 87 5.37 -8.42 -12.47
CA ALA A 87 6.47 -8.61 -11.53
C ALA A 87 7.53 -7.50 -11.65
N SER A 88 7.84 -7.06 -12.89
CA SER A 88 8.80 -5.98 -13.14
C SER A 88 8.33 -4.65 -12.56
N ASP A 89 7.05 -4.31 -12.70
CA ASP A 89 6.50 -3.07 -12.11
C ASP A 89 6.60 -3.10 -10.57
N ILE A 90 6.42 -4.28 -9.96
CA ILE A 90 6.56 -4.45 -8.50
C ILE A 90 8.03 -4.36 -8.09
N GLN A 91 8.96 -4.92 -8.87
CA GLN A 91 10.40 -4.77 -8.62
C GLN A 91 10.83 -3.31 -8.68
N GLU A 92 10.35 -2.55 -9.67
CA GLU A 92 10.61 -1.12 -9.80
C GLU A 92 10.09 -0.35 -8.59
N LYS A 93 8.82 -0.56 -8.22
CA LYS A 93 8.23 0.04 -7.00
C LYS A 93 9.02 -0.27 -5.74
N MET A 94 9.48 -1.51 -5.60
CA MET A 94 10.27 -1.93 -4.44
C MET A 94 11.64 -1.24 -4.41
N ALA A 95 12.33 -1.19 -5.56
CA ALA A 95 13.62 -0.54 -5.69
C ALA A 95 13.53 0.97 -5.42
N ASP A 96 12.48 1.62 -5.93
CA ASP A 96 12.24 3.05 -5.72
C ASP A 96 11.96 3.36 -4.25
N ALA A 97 11.12 2.57 -3.57
CA ALA A 97 10.83 2.75 -2.15
C ALA A 97 12.09 2.61 -1.29
N VAL A 98 12.90 1.57 -1.54
CA VAL A 98 14.19 1.37 -0.87
C VAL A 98 15.13 2.55 -1.14
N ASN A 99 15.25 2.98 -2.39
CA ASN A 99 16.10 4.11 -2.78
C ASN A 99 15.68 5.42 -2.09
N ASN A 100 14.38 5.64 -1.90
CA ASN A 100 13.90 6.82 -1.17
C ASN A 100 14.25 6.76 0.32
N ILE A 101 14.15 5.59 0.96
CA ILE A 101 14.65 5.39 2.34
C ILE A 101 16.15 5.64 2.41
N VAL A 102 16.93 5.11 1.46
CA VAL A 102 18.38 5.33 1.42
C VAL A 102 18.69 6.83 1.27
N LYS A 103 18.02 7.53 0.35
CA LYS A 103 18.22 8.98 0.14
C LYS A 103 17.92 9.79 1.39
N TYR A 104 16.95 9.39 2.21
CA TYR A 104 16.64 10.04 3.48
C TYR A 104 17.86 10.09 4.42
N PHE A 105 18.71 9.06 4.43
CA PHE A 105 19.92 9.04 5.26
C PHE A 105 21.10 9.83 4.67
N TYR A 106 21.09 10.11 3.36
CA TYR A 106 22.20 10.80 2.68
C TYR A 106 21.92 12.27 2.36
N LYS A 107 20.67 12.72 2.43
CA LYS A 107 20.27 14.10 2.17
C LYS A 107 19.52 14.62 3.39
N ASP A 108 19.64 15.93 3.66
CA ASP A 108 18.72 16.65 4.56
C ASP A 108 17.33 16.65 3.91
N SER A 109 16.64 15.51 4.01
CA SER A 109 15.33 15.28 3.43
C SER A 109 14.28 15.83 4.40
N GLU A 110 13.42 16.72 3.91
CA GLU A 110 12.25 17.18 4.67
C GLU A 110 11.15 16.10 4.77
N GLU A 111 11.26 15.01 4.00
CA GLU A 111 10.29 13.92 4.01
C GLU A 111 10.43 13.07 5.29
N ASN A 112 9.32 12.86 5.99
CA ASN A 112 9.28 12.06 7.20
C ASN A 112 9.44 10.56 6.89
N MET A 113 10.27 9.84 7.66
CA MET A 113 10.47 8.39 7.56
C MET A 113 9.15 7.60 7.57
N THR A 114 8.19 7.98 8.42
CA THR A 114 6.84 7.42 8.49
C THR A 114 6.11 7.52 7.15
N PHE A 115 6.28 8.63 6.42
CA PHE A 115 5.68 8.82 5.10
C PHE A 115 6.37 7.95 4.04
N LEU A 116 7.70 7.82 4.06
CA LEU A 116 8.43 6.93 3.17
C LEU A 116 8.05 5.45 3.36
N MET A 117 7.72 5.07 4.60
CA MET A 117 7.32 3.72 4.96
C MET A 117 5.85 3.45 4.63
N CYS A 118 4.93 4.26 5.15
CA CYS A 118 3.49 3.99 5.15
C CYS A 118 2.66 4.94 4.27
N GLY A 119 3.28 5.94 3.62
CA GLY A 119 2.61 6.84 2.70
C GLY A 119 2.22 6.16 1.38
N GLU A 120 1.49 6.88 0.53
CA GLU A 120 1.11 6.41 -0.81
C GLU A 120 2.35 6.15 -1.66
N GLY A 121 2.45 4.95 -2.24
CA GLY A 121 3.64 4.49 -2.95
C GLY A 121 4.83 4.18 -2.05
N GLY A 122 4.65 4.20 -0.73
CA GLY A 122 5.68 3.91 0.26
C GLY A 122 6.09 2.44 0.29
N PHE A 123 7.09 2.16 1.10
CA PHE A 123 7.69 0.84 1.23
C PHE A 123 6.69 -0.26 1.62
N CYS A 124 5.77 0.00 2.56
CA CYS A 124 4.75 -0.93 2.97
C CYS A 124 3.79 -1.30 1.82
N GLU A 125 3.46 -0.34 0.95
CA GLU A 125 2.61 -0.60 -0.22
C GLU A 125 3.34 -1.47 -1.25
N ALA A 126 4.61 -1.17 -1.53
CA ALA A 126 5.45 -2.00 -2.40
C ALA A 126 5.58 -3.43 -1.87
N MET A 127 5.84 -3.59 -0.57
CA MET A 127 5.87 -4.89 0.10
C MET A 127 4.53 -5.61 0.03
N LYS A 128 3.40 -4.91 0.19
CA LYS A 128 2.08 -5.52 0.04
C LYS A 128 1.89 -6.11 -1.36
N LEU A 129 2.32 -5.41 -2.41
CA LEU A 129 2.25 -5.91 -3.79
C LEU A 129 3.10 -7.18 -3.98
N VAL A 130 4.29 -7.23 -3.38
CA VAL A 130 5.15 -8.43 -3.34
C VAL A 130 4.40 -9.62 -2.74
N PHE A 131 3.73 -9.44 -1.60
CA PHE A 131 2.94 -10.49 -0.94
C PHE A 131 1.65 -10.86 -1.69
N LEU A 132 1.10 -9.98 -2.51
CA LEU A 132 -0.10 -10.33 -3.30
C LEU A 132 0.24 -10.99 -4.64
N HIS A 133 1.48 -10.84 -5.11
CA HIS A 133 1.90 -11.38 -6.39
C HIS A 133 2.05 -12.90 -6.36
N GLY A 134 1.23 -13.58 -7.17
CA GLY A 134 1.21 -15.05 -7.22
C GLY A 134 0.46 -15.69 -6.08
N TYR A 135 -0.34 -14.94 -5.31
CA TYR A 135 -1.18 -15.52 -4.27
C TYR A 135 -2.33 -16.35 -4.89
N LYS A 136 -2.43 -17.63 -4.52
CA LYS A 136 -3.49 -18.54 -4.94
C LYS A 136 -4.80 -18.15 -4.25
N SER A 137 -5.75 -17.60 -4.99
CA SER A 137 -7.08 -17.34 -4.46
C SER A 137 -7.83 -18.67 -4.29
N THR A 138 -7.94 -19.16 -3.05
CA THR A 138 -8.52 -20.48 -2.75
C THR A 138 -10.03 -20.47 -2.46
N ARG A 139 -10.77 -19.37 -2.74
CA ARG A 139 -12.19 -19.29 -2.38
C ARG A 139 -13.10 -19.05 -3.58
N LEU A 140 -14.03 -19.99 -3.78
CA LEU A 140 -15.20 -19.88 -4.67
C LEU A 140 -16.20 -18.79 -4.23
N PHE A 141 -16.08 -18.27 -3.00
CA PHE A 141 -16.85 -17.14 -2.49
C PHE A 141 -15.90 -16.03 -2.02
N ALA A 142 -16.07 -14.84 -2.60
CA ALA A 142 -15.20 -13.68 -2.56
C ALA A 142 -15.00 -13.05 -1.17
N LYS A 143 -14.36 -13.76 -0.23
CA LYS A 143 -13.85 -13.13 1.00
C LYS A 143 -12.61 -12.32 0.66
N LYS A 144 -12.59 -11.04 1.03
CA LYS A 144 -11.42 -10.15 0.90
C LYS A 144 -10.19 -10.85 1.47
N LEU A 145 -9.17 -11.06 0.64
CA LEU A 145 -7.91 -11.68 1.03
C LEU A 145 -7.04 -10.64 1.72
N PHE A 146 -6.49 -10.98 2.88
CA PHE A 146 -5.58 -10.14 3.63
C PHE A 146 -4.25 -10.86 3.79
N VAL A 147 -3.15 -10.16 3.54
CA VAL A 147 -1.79 -10.69 3.73
C VAL A 147 -1.57 -11.14 5.17
N TRP A 148 -2.16 -10.42 6.13
CA TRP A 148 -2.12 -10.78 7.55
C TRP A 148 -2.68 -12.17 7.84
N ASP A 149 -3.72 -12.62 7.12
CA ASP A 149 -4.29 -13.96 7.31
C ASP A 149 -3.29 -15.05 6.90
N TYR A 150 -2.49 -14.80 5.85
CA TYR A 150 -1.40 -15.68 5.46
C TYR A 150 -0.28 -15.70 6.52
N ILE A 151 0.16 -14.53 7.00
CA ILE A 151 1.18 -14.42 8.04
C ILE A 151 0.75 -15.17 9.31
N LYS A 152 -0.51 -15.03 9.73
CA LYS A 152 -1.07 -15.76 10.87
C LYS A 152 -1.09 -17.27 10.65
N LYS A 153 -1.40 -17.73 9.44
CA LYS A 153 -1.36 -19.16 9.12
C LYS A 153 0.07 -19.73 9.20
N VAL A 154 1.08 -18.96 8.76
CA VAL A 154 2.49 -19.33 8.91
C VAL A 154 2.90 -19.33 10.39
N PHE A 155 2.46 -18.34 11.16
CA PHE A 155 2.66 -18.29 12.61
C PHE A 155 2.10 -19.53 13.31
N ASP A 156 0.85 -19.91 13.01
CA ASP A 156 0.24 -21.11 13.60
C ASP A 156 1.06 -22.37 13.25
N ASP A 157 1.55 -22.50 12.02
CA ASP A 157 2.41 -23.62 11.58
C ASP A 157 3.69 -23.71 12.44
N TYR A 158 4.32 -22.59 12.78
CA TYR A 158 5.54 -22.57 13.58
C TYR A 158 5.32 -22.70 15.08
N VAL A 159 4.23 -22.15 15.63
CA VAL A 159 3.93 -22.23 17.07
C VAL A 159 3.61 -23.65 17.51
N TYR A 160 2.98 -24.44 16.64
CA TYR A 160 2.63 -25.83 16.93
C TYR A 160 3.63 -26.84 16.35
N ALA A 161 4.74 -26.38 15.77
CA ALA A 161 5.77 -27.27 15.24
C ALA A 161 6.58 -27.93 16.36
N ASP A 162 7.07 -29.15 16.10
CA ASP A 162 8.01 -29.83 16.99
C ASP A 162 9.43 -29.26 16.81
N ASP A 163 10.00 -28.74 17.90
CA ASP A 163 11.32 -28.11 17.91
C ASP A 163 12.48 -29.10 18.17
N SER A 164 12.18 -30.40 18.37
CA SER A 164 13.14 -31.40 18.85
C SER A 164 14.41 -31.58 17.98
N ASN A 165 14.37 -31.19 16.69
CA ASN A 165 15.48 -31.37 15.74
C ASN A 165 15.92 -30.07 15.04
N ILE A 166 15.75 -28.91 15.68
CA ILE A 166 15.97 -27.60 15.04
C ILE A 166 17.23 -26.93 15.58
N SER A 167 18.02 -26.33 14.68
CA SER A 167 19.21 -25.57 15.08
C SER A 167 18.84 -24.35 15.94
N ALA A 168 19.71 -23.98 16.90
CA ALA A 168 19.48 -22.83 17.77
C ALA A 168 19.21 -21.52 16.99
N ASN A 169 19.93 -21.30 15.88
CA ASN A 169 19.74 -20.12 15.02
C ASN A 169 18.35 -20.11 14.38
N ALA A 170 17.87 -21.26 13.91
CA ALA A 170 16.53 -21.38 13.34
C ALA A 170 15.44 -21.19 14.40
N LEU A 171 15.66 -21.68 15.62
CA LEU A 171 14.76 -21.47 16.75
C LEU A 171 14.69 -19.99 17.15
N GLN A 172 15.83 -19.31 17.21
CA GLN A 172 15.87 -17.87 17.49
C GLN A 172 15.13 -17.05 16.43
N LEU A 173 15.32 -17.39 15.15
CA LEU A 173 14.60 -16.75 14.05
C LEU A 173 13.08 -16.96 14.18
N ARG A 174 12.63 -18.20 14.41
CA ARG A 174 11.21 -18.51 14.65
C ARG A 174 10.65 -17.78 15.85
N SER A 175 11.39 -17.76 16.96
CA SER A 175 11.00 -17.06 18.19
C SER A 175 10.80 -15.56 17.92
N SER A 176 11.77 -14.90 17.27
CA SER A 176 11.65 -13.47 16.93
C SER A 176 10.41 -13.16 16.07
N PHE A 177 10.11 -14.02 15.09
CA PHE A 177 8.92 -13.90 14.24
C PHE A 177 7.62 -14.13 15.02
N CYS A 178 7.58 -15.13 15.90
CA CYS A 178 6.39 -15.42 16.70
C CYS A 178 6.12 -14.32 17.71
N THR A 179 7.16 -13.81 18.37
CA THR A 179 7.06 -12.71 19.34
C THR A 179 6.49 -11.47 18.66
N ILE A 180 6.99 -11.04 17.51
CA ILE A 180 6.47 -9.81 16.88
C ILE A 180 5.00 -9.94 16.48
N ILE A 181 4.58 -11.11 16.00
CA ILE A 181 3.17 -11.35 15.63
C ILE A 181 2.27 -11.33 16.86
N GLN A 182 2.71 -11.93 17.97
CA GLN A 182 1.99 -11.87 19.24
C GLN A 182 1.90 -10.42 19.74
N THR A 183 2.99 -9.67 19.69
CA THR A 183 2.99 -8.26 20.09
C THR A 183 1.98 -7.45 19.28
N ILE A 184 1.96 -7.60 17.95
CA ILE A 184 1.00 -6.92 17.07
C ILE A 184 -0.46 -7.35 17.36
N ASP A 185 -0.70 -8.63 17.66
CA ASP A 185 -2.05 -9.11 17.98
C ASP A 185 -2.55 -8.66 19.35
N THR A 186 -1.65 -8.50 20.32
CA THR A 186 -1.96 -8.06 21.69
C THR A 186 -1.96 -6.55 21.88
N ALA A 187 -1.47 -5.80 20.88
CA ALA A 187 -1.51 -4.34 20.88
C ALA A 187 -2.94 -3.85 21.15
N GLN A 188 -3.11 -2.97 22.15
CA GLN A 188 -4.43 -2.54 22.66
C GLN A 188 -5.30 -1.74 21.67
N LEU A 189 -4.86 -1.59 20.42
CA LEU A 189 -5.61 -0.93 19.37
C LEU A 189 -6.32 -1.98 18.51
N ALA A 190 -7.62 -1.80 18.28
CA ALA A 190 -8.38 -2.57 17.30
C ALA A 190 -7.96 -2.15 15.86
N ILE A 191 -6.71 -2.43 15.50
CA ILE A 191 -6.15 -2.14 14.18
C ILE A 191 -6.63 -3.17 13.16
N GLY A 192 -6.97 -2.69 11.97
CA GLY A 192 -7.36 -3.54 10.86
C GLY A 192 -6.22 -4.46 10.40
N LYS A 193 -6.57 -5.54 9.70
CA LYS A 193 -5.59 -6.51 9.19
C LYS A 193 -4.53 -5.90 8.28
N GLU A 194 -4.87 -4.83 7.58
CA GLU A 194 -3.97 -4.10 6.71
C GLU A 194 -2.93 -3.33 7.52
N GLN A 195 -3.36 -2.61 8.56
CA GLN A 195 -2.48 -1.92 9.49
C GLN A 195 -1.59 -2.89 10.28
N LYS A 196 -2.10 -4.09 10.63
CA LYS A 196 -1.28 -5.14 11.25
C LYS A 196 -0.14 -5.60 10.33
N PHE A 197 -0.41 -5.74 9.03
CA PHE A 197 0.61 -6.05 8.04
C PHE A 197 1.64 -4.93 7.92
N GLU A 198 1.21 -3.68 7.79
CA GLU A 198 2.11 -2.53 7.74
C GLU A 198 3.01 -2.47 8.97
N LEU A 199 2.44 -2.68 10.16
CA LEU A 199 3.19 -2.70 11.41
C LEU A 199 4.23 -3.82 11.45
N PHE A 200 3.89 -5.02 10.94
CA PHE A 200 4.86 -6.11 10.81
C PHE A 200 6.05 -5.74 9.90
N ILE A 201 5.78 -5.11 8.76
CA ILE A 201 6.83 -4.66 7.84
C ILE A 201 7.70 -3.58 8.49
N CYS A 202 7.07 -2.58 9.11
CA CYS A 202 7.72 -1.49 9.81
C CYS A 202 8.63 -1.97 10.93
N LEU A 203 8.13 -2.81 11.84
CA LEU A 203 8.90 -3.33 12.97
C LEU A 203 10.01 -4.26 12.51
N GLY A 204 9.75 -5.10 11.51
CA GLY A 204 10.78 -5.97 10.96
C GLY A 204 11.92 -5.20 10.32
N LEU A 205 11.64 -4.09 9.67
CA LEU A 205 12.67 -3.26 9.06
C LEU A 205 13.44 -2.46 10.11
N ARG A 206 12.74 -1.84 11.07
CA ARG A 206 13.32 -1.14 12.24
C ARG A 206 14.28 -2.04 13.01
N ASP A 207 13.84 -3.26 13.30
CA ASP A 207 14.58 -4.23 14.11
C ASP A 207 15.56 -5.09 13.26
N ARG A 208 15.71 -4.78 11.96
CA ARG A 208 16.62 -5.46 11.01
C ARG A 208 16.41 -6.97 10.92
N HIS A 209 15.16 -7.40 11.09
CA HIS A 209 14.76 -8.80 11.03
C HIS A 209 13.93 -9.16 9.80
N LEU A 210 13.45 -8.17 9.04
CA LEU A 210 12.54 -8.38 7.92
C LEU A 210 13.07 -9.40 6.91
N GLN A 211 14.34 -9.31 6.50
CA GLN A 211 14.94 -10.24 5.54
C GLN A 211 14.92 -11.68 6.06
N SER A 212 15.27 -11.87 7.33
CA SER A 212 15.29 -13.17 7.97
C SER A 212 13.88 -13.73 8.13
N TRP A 213 12.89 -12.90 8.47
CA TRP A 213 11.49 -13.30 8.50
C TRP A 213 10.95 -13.66 7.12
N LEU A 214 11.31 -12.92 6.06
CA LEU A 214 10.92 -13.28 4.69
C LEU A 214 11.53 -14.63 4.25
N ARG A 215 12.75 -14.95 4.68
CA ARG A 215 13.35 -16.28 4.46
C ARG A 215 12.58 -17.38 5.18
N LEU A 216 12.15 -17.12 6.41
CA LEU A 216 11.28 -18.03 7.16
C LEU A 216 9.92 -18.21 6.44
N LEU A 217 9.30 -17.13 5.97
CA LEU A 217 8.07 -17.20 5.18
C LEU A 217 8.26 -18.04 3.90
N ASN A 218 9.32 -17.77 3.12
CA ASN A 218 9.68 -18.52 1.91
C ASN A 218 9.80 -20.04 2.16
N GLN A 219 10.39 -20.43 3.29
CA GLN A 219 10.62 -21.84 3.65
C GLN A 219 9.40 -22.55 4.24
N SER A 220 8.33 -21.82 4.58
CA SER A 220 7.16 -22.42 5.23
C SER A 220 6.33 -23.28 4.27
N SER A 221 5.76 -24.36 4.82
CA SER A 221 4.86 -25.26 4.10
C SER A 221 3.61 -24.52 3.57
N VAL A 222 3.15 -23.54 4.35
CA VAL A 222 2.02 -22.67 4.06
C VAL A 222 2.26 -21.86 2.79
N THR A 223 3.46 -21.32 2.57
CA THR A 223 3.80 -20.56 1.36
C THR A 223 3.71 -21.41 0.10
N LEU A 224 4.24 -22.65 0.12
CA LEU A 224 4.15 -23.58 -1.01
C LEU A 224 2.70 -23.89 -1.41
N GLN A 225 1.81 -23.98 -0.42
CA GLN A 225 0.37 -24.22 -0.66
C GLN A 225 -0.35 -22.98 -1.19
N MET A 226 0.02 -21.79 -0.72
CA MET A 226 -0.75 -20.55 -0.92
C MET A 226 -0.23 -19.66 -2.04
N TYR A 227 0.96 -19.94 -2.58
CA TYR A 227 1.53 -19.16 -3.67
C TYR A 227 1.82 -20.02 -4.89
N GLU A 228 1.74 -19.39 -6.05
CA GLU A 228 2.19 -19.93 -7.32
C GLU A 228 3.72 -19.94 -7.41
N PRO A 229 4.33 -20.88 -8.17
CA PRO A 229 5.77 -20.96 -8.33
C PRO A 229 6.42 -19.68 -8.89
N TRP A 230 5.66 -18.88 -9.65
CA TRP A 230 6.08 -17.58 -10.17
C TRP A 230 5.84 -16.42 -9.17
N SER A 231 5.44 -16.67 -7.93
CA SER A 231 5.36 -15.62 -6.90
C SER A 231 6.75 -15.06 -6.55
N PHE A 232 6.79 -13.92 -5.84
CA PHE A 232 8.06 -13.42 -5.30
C PHE A 232 8.67 -14.32 -4.25
N PHE A 233 7.85 -15.10 -3.53
CA PHE A 233 8.35 -16.01 -2.51
C PHE A 233 8.92 -17.30 -3.11
N LEU A 234 8.39 -17.81 -4.22
CA LEU A 234 8.79 -19.12 -4.73
C LEU A 234 9.72 -19.06 -5.95
N ASP A 235 9.76 -17.94 -6.67
CA ASP A 235 10.73 -17.73 -7.75
C ASP A 235 12.08 -17.26 -7.17
N THR A 236 13.14 -18.03 -7.41
CA THR A 236 14.47 -17.77 -6.85
C THR A 236 15.02 -16.40 -7.23
N ASN A 237 14.86 -15.98 -8.48
CA ASN A 237 15.42 -14.70 -8.95
C ASN A 237 14.71 -13.51 -8.30
N ARG A 238 13.39 -13.57 -8.21
CA ARG A 238 12.56 -12.54 -7.57
C ARG A 238 12.81 -12.47 -6.07
N PHE A 239 12.94 -13.62 -5.42
CA PHE A 239 13.25 -13.68 -4.00
C PHE A 239 14.66 -13.15 -3.70
N SER A 240 15.66 -13.53 -4.50
CA SER A 240 17.03 -13.02 -4.39
C SER A 240 17.10 -11.50 -4.62
N PHE A 241 16.37 -10.98 -5.60
CA PHE A 241 16.23 -9.54 -5.80
C PHE A 241 15.65 -8.86 -4.55
N LEU A 242 14.53 -9.38 -4.03
CA LEU A 242 13.84 -8.82 -2.87
C LEU A 242 14.76 -8.77 -1.64
N VAL A 243 15.45 -9.87 -1.35
CA VAL A 243 16.41 -9.93 -0.24
C VAL A 243 17.56 -8.94 -0.49
N GLY A 244 18.09 -8.86 -1.71
CA GLY A 244 19.20 -7.96 -2.03
C GLY A 244 18.86 -6.48 -1.85
N VAL A 245 17.67 -6.04 -2.27
CA VAL A 245 17.25 -4.64 -2.03
C VAL A 245 17.03 -4.36 -0.54
N LEU A 246 16.53 -5.33 0.23
CA LEU A 246 16.39 -5.17 1.67
C LEU A 246 17.72 -5.20 2.41
N ASP A 247 18.72 -5.93 1.93
CA ASP A 247 20.06 -5.97 2.53
C ASP A 247 20.70 -4.58 2.49
N SER A 248 20.44 -3.76 1.47
CA SER A 248 20.91 -2.37 1.43
C SER A 248 20.34 -1.48 2.53
N LEU A 249 19.27 -1.90 3.21
CA LEU A 249 18.68 -1.15 4.33
C LEU A 249 19.23 -1.57 5.70
N THR A 250 20.00 -2.66 5.79
CA THR A 250 20.47 -3.23 7.07
C THR A 250 21.44 -2.34 7.84
N GLU A 251 22.15 -1.46 7.13
CA GLU A 251 23.11 -0.53 7.73
C GLU A 251 22.46 0.69 8.37
N PHE A 252 21.21 0.99 8.01
CA PHE A 252 20.51 2.19 8.48
C PHE A 252 19.65 1.92 9.71
N GLU A 253 19.63 2.87 10.64
CA GLU A 253 18.75 2.84 11.80
C GLU A 253 17.45 3.58 11.47
N ILE A 254 16.40 2.81 11.19
CA ILE A 254 15.11 3.36 10.81
C ILE A 254 14.32 3.68 12.07
N VAL A 255 14.12 4.96 12.34
CA VAL A 255 13.31 5.44 13.46
C VAL A 255 11.91 5.76 12.96
N LEU A 256 10.91 5.11 13.55
CA LEU A 256 9.50 5.32 13.23
C LEU A 256 8.82 6.18 14.28
N ASP A 257 7.91 7.05 13.87
CA ASP A 257 7.13 7.86 14.80
C ASP A 257 6.21 6.98 15.66
N GLN A 258 5.97 7.44 16.90
CA GLN A 258 5.04 6.78 17.82
C GLN A 258 3.62 6.66 17.25
N SER A 259 3.24 7.45 16.25
CA SER A 259 1.94 7.31 15.57
C SER A 259 1.78 5.94 14.89
N VAL A 260 2.87 5.35 14.39
CA VAL A 260 2.88 4.04 13.73
C VAL A 260 3.04 2.91 14.75
N THR A 261 3.87 3.10 15.78
CA THR A 261 4.17 2.07 16.79
C THR A 261 3.32 2.17 18.06
N ARG A 262 2.28 3.00 18.08
CA ARG A 262 1.45 3.22 19.28
C ARG A 262 0.87 1.89 19.77
N GLY A 263 1.28 1.47 20.97
CA GLY A 263 0.79 0.24 21.61
C GLY A 263 1.55 -1.05 21.25
N VAL A 264 2.71 -0.95 20.59
CA VAL A 264 3.64 -2.06 20.30
C VAL A 264 5.07 -1.73 20.71
#